data_AF-A0A3B9N7H6-F1
#
_entry.id   AF-A0A3B9N7H6-F1
#
_cell.length_a   1.000
_cell.length_b   1.000
_cell.length_c   1.000
_cell.angle_alpha   90.00
_cell.angle_beta   90.00
_cell.angle_gamma   90.00
#
_symmetry.space_group_name_H-M   'P 1'
#
loop_
_entity.id
_entity.type
_entity.pdbx_description
1 polymer ?
#
loop_
_entity_poly.entity_id
_entity_poly.type
_entity_poly.pdbx_seq_one_letter_code
_entity_poly.pdbx_strand_id
1 'polypeptide(L)'
;MNQEIIEIVDQIIQEKGKSVDLVIPILQAIQDKFNYLPEEALERVCETTDITPSRIYGVSTFYSQFRHKPVGEHIIKVCVGTACHVKGAMLVYDAFKRELEIEGNEDTDVNKLFTVEKIACLGCCTLAPVVQIDDTTYGHVTTEKISEIIEDFLENKDNPKSKQSSTLAVDVESQGEIRIGLGSCCVASGSSDVKNELENTLTKNHIHVNVKQVGCVGVCNQVPMLEIHKPNETPSYYTKINSDEVRSIVLKHFQPLNPFDKFKSRFNNFIEGFVYENIPNFAKKYAKDEVNTPISDFLEGQINIATEYRGEIKPSDIEEYKRLGGFQALKKCLNQMTPQNVIDEIKESGLKGRGGGGFLSGNKWQMVKDNQSDVKYIICNGDEGDPGAFMDRMLLESYPFRIIEGLIIAGYAVGASEGILYIRAEYPLAVTRIKEGIEICER
;
A
#
# COMPACT_ATOMS: atom_id res chain seq x y z
N MET A 1 -31.16 7.17 25.57
CA MET A 1 -30.44 6.77 24.36
C MET A 1 -31.11 7.41 23.14
N ASN A 2 -30.32 7.99 22.25
CA ASN A 2 -30.77 8.43 20.94
C ASN A 2 -31.24 7.21 20.12
N GLN A 3 -32.50 7.23 19.67
CA GLN A 3 -33.13 6.11 18.96
C GLN A 3 -32.34 5.70 17.71
N GLU A 4 -31.73 6.66 17.02
CA GLU A 4 -30.89 6.44 15.84
C GLU A 4 -29.62 5.63 16.16
N ILE A 5 -28.98 5.91 17.30
CA ILE A 5 -27.76 5.18 17.72
C ILE A 5 -28.09 3.71 17.99
N ILE A 6 -29.21 3.45 18.68
CA ILE A 6 -29.66 2.09 18.98
C ILE A 6 -29.87 1.29 17.70
N GLU A 7 -30.60 1.86 16.73
CA GLU A 7 -30.94 1.19 15.47
C GLU A 7 -29.68 0.83 14.66
N ILE A 8 -28.71 1.74 14.59
CA ILE A 8 -27.43 1.50 13.91
C ILE A 8 -26.63 0.40 14.60
N VAL A 9 -26.53 0.43 15.93
CA VAL A 9 -25.76 -0.57 16.70
C VAL A 9 -26.41 -1.94 16.58
N ASP A 10 -27.73 -2.03 16.66
CA ASP A 10 -28.46 -3.30 16.51
C ASP A 10 -28.25 -3.89 15.11
N GLN A 11 -28.22 -3.06 14.06
CA GLN A 11 -27.88 -3.51 12.71
C GLN A 11 -26.43 -4.04 12.64
N ILE A 12 -25.46 -3.32 13.19
CA ILE A 12 -24.05 -3.76 13.22
C ILE A 12 -23.92 -5.12 13.91
N ILE A 13 -24.59 -5.30 15.05
CA ILE A 13 -24.56 -6.55 15.82
C ILE A 13 -25.24 -7.69 15.05
N GLN A 14 -26.32 -7.40 14.33
CA GLN A 14 -26.97 -8.38 13.47
C GLN A 14 -26.05 -8.85 12.32
N GLU A 15 -25.27 -7.94 11.74
CA GLU A 15 -24.35 -8.24 10.65
C GLU A 15 -23.07 -8.95 11.11
N LYS A 16 -22.51 -8.56 12.27
CA LYS A 16 -21.22 -9.08 12.75
C LYS A 16 -21.36 -10.31 13.64
N GLY A 17 -22.38 -10.35 14.50
CA GLY A 17 -22.56 -11.35 15.54
C GLY A 17 -22.42 -10.78 16.96
N LYS A 18 -22.51 -11.67 17.95
CA LYS A 18 -22.65 -11.32 19.38
C LYS A 18 -21.55 -11.86 20.29
N SER A 19 -20.61 -12.61 19.74
CA SER A 19 -19.58 -13.31 20.52
C SER A 19 -18.43 -12.38 20.93
N VAL A 20 -17.72 -12.77 22.00
CA VAL A 20 -16.68 -11.94 22.63
C VAL A 20 -15.47 -11.70 21.72
N ASP A 21 -15.15 -12.65 20.85
CA ASP A 21 -14.08 -12.56 19.85
C ASP A 21 -14.34 -11.50 18.76
N LEU A 22 -15.58 -11.01 18.63
CA LEU A 22 -15.98 -10.00 17.67
C LEU A 22 -15.90 -8.56 18.20
N VAL A 23 -15.36 -8.35 19.41
CA VAL A 23 -15.29 -7.02 20.02
C VAL A 23 -14.59 -5.99 19.13
N ILE A 24 -13.42 -6.31 18.55
CA ILE A 24 -12.69 -5.38 17.67
C ILE A 24 -13.51 -5.06 16.40
N PRO A 25 -14.01 -6.05 15.62
CA PRO A 25 -14.86 -5.78 14.46
C PRO A 25 -16.11 -4.94 14.75
N ILE A 26 -16.76 -5.16 15.90
CA ILE A 26 -17.95 -4.40 16.30
C ILE A 26 -17.57 -2.95 16.61
N LEU A 27 -16.51 -2.73 17.39
CA LEU A 27 -16.03 -1.38 17.71
C LEU A 27 -15.57 -0.64 16.45
N GLN A 28 -14.91 -1.31 15.51
CA GLN A 28 -14.55 -0.72 14.22
C GLN A 28 -15.80 -0.27 13.43
N ALA A 29 -16.81 -1.14 13.32
CA ALA A 29 -18.04 -0.80 12.60
C ALA A 29 -18.83 0.36 13.24
N ILE A 30 -18.86 0.45 14.58
CA ILE A 30 -19.47 1.59 15.28
C ILE A 30 -18.68 2.87 14.97
N GLN A 31 -17.35 2.81 15.07
CA GLN A 31 -16.50 3.95 14.80
C GLN A 31 -16.59 4.41 13.35
N ASP A 32 -16.75 3.52 12.37
CA ASP A 32 -16.93 3.88 10.96
C ASP A 32 -18.25 4.64 10.71
N LYS A 33 -19.26 4.43 11.57
CA LYS A 33 -20.55 5.13 11.47
C LYS A 33 -20.57 6.47 12.17
N PHE A 34 -19.96 6.55 13.36
CA PHE A 34 -20.05 7.73 14.21
C PHE A 34 -18.77 8.57 14.22
N ASN A 35 -17.69 8.11 13.59
CA ASN A 35 -16.32 8.63 13.66
C ASN A 35 -15.66 8.55 15.06
N TYR A 36 -16.38 8.10 16.08
CA TYR A 36 -15.88 7.77 17.42
C TYR A 36 -16.73 6.66 18.03
N LEU A 37 -16.50 6.31 19.29
CA LEU A 37 -17.28 5.36 20.07
C LEU A 37 -18.18 6.10 21.06
N PRO A 38 -19.45 6.40 20.71
CA PRO A 38 -20.42 6.96 21.66
C PRO A 38 -20.61 6.02 22.85
N GLU A 39 -20.66 6.57 24.07
CA GLU A 39 -20.87 5.79 25.29
C GLU A 39 -22.17 4.97 25.21
N GLU A 40 -23.24 5.59 24.71
CA GLU A 40 -24.56 4.97 24.50
C GLU A 40 -24.50 3.79 23.51
N ALA A 41 -23.63 3.86 22.50
CA ALA A 41 -23.43 2.76 21.56
C ALA A 41 -22.71 1.57 22.24
N LEU A 42 -21.72 1.85 23.10
CA LEU A 42 -20.98 0.84 23.85
C LEU A 42 -21.86 0.15 24.91
N GLU A 43 -22.72 0.92 25.58
CA GLU A 43 -23.75 0.40 26.49
C GLU A 43 -24.67 -0.57 25.74
N ARG A 44 -25.16 -0.17 24.56
CA ARG A 44 -26.04 -1.02 23.75
C ARG A 44 -25.38 -2.32 23.31
N VAL A 45 -24.09 -2.30 22.96
CA VAL A 45 -23.33 -3.54 22.69
C VAL A 45 -23.31 -4.45 23.91
N CYS A 46 -23.09 -3.91 25.11
CA CYS A 46 -23.07 -4.71 26.33
C CYS A 46 -24.44 -5.31 26.68
N GLU A 47 -25.54 -4.63 26.35
CA GLU A 47 -26.89 -5.12 26.61
C GLU A 47 -27.32 -6.26 25.67
N THR A 48 -26.77 -6.31 24.46
CA THR A 48 -27.30 -7.15 23.37
C THR A 48 -26.36 -8.27 22.92
N THR A 49 -25.14 -8.30 23.45
CA THR A 49 -24.07 -9.26 23.13
C THR A 49 -23.52 -9.91 24.39
N ASP A 50 -22.63 -10.90 24.23
CA ASP A 50 -21.91 -11.52 25.35
C ASP A 50 -20.70 -10.67 25.81
N ILE A 51 -20.51 -9.47 25.24
CA ILE A 51 -19.36 -8.60 25.50
C ILE A 51 -19.64 -7.74 26.74
N THR A 52 -18.76 -7.81 27.72
CA THR A 52 -18.89 -7.04 28.96
C THR A 52 -18.29 -5.63 28.83
N PRO A 53 -18.71 -4.66 29.67
CA PRO A 53 -18.11 -3.33 29.69
C PRO A 53 -16.59 -3.37 29.93
N SER A 54 -16.12 -4.23 30.82
CA SER A 54 -14.68 -4.37 31.09
C SER A 54 -13.90 -4.87 29.88
N ARG A 55 -14.50 -5.73 29.05
CA ARG A 55 -13.90 -6.17 27.79
C ARG A 55 -13.86 -5.05 26.77
N ILE A 56 -14.95 -4.29 26.61
CA ILE A 56 -14.97 -3.12 25.72
C ILE A 56 -13.89 -2.14 26.13
N TYR A 57 -13.91 -1.64 27.37
CA TYR A 57 -12.92 -0.67 27.84
C TYR A 57 -11.49 -1.22 27.73
N GLY A 58 -11.25 -2.47 28.13
CA GLY A 58 -9.92 -3.09 28.02
C GLY A 58 -9.37 -3.13 26.59
N VAL A 59 -10.25 -3.25 25.58
CA VAL A 59 -9.86 -3.21 24.16
C VAL A 59 -9.78 -1.78 23.65
N SER A 60 -10.83 -0.99 23.85
CA SER A 60 -10.98 0.35 23.26
C SER A 60 -9.97 1.36 23.83
N THR A 61 -9.53 1.20 25.08
CA THR A 61 -8.49 2.06 25.66
C THR A 61 -7.08 1.54 25.40
N PHE A 62 -6.92 0.28 25.00
CA PHE A 62 -5.61 -0.31 24.68
C PHE A 62 -5.15 0.06 23.28
N TYR A 63 -6.05 -0.02 22.29
CA TYR A 63 -5.73 0.37 20.92
C TYR A 63 -5.97 1.86 20.71
N SER A 64 -4.91 2.61 20.40
CA SER A 64 -4.98 4.06 20.15
C SER A 64 -5.89 4.46 18.99
N GLN A 65 -6.23 3.53 18.10
CA GLN A 65 -7.13 3.77 16.98
C GLN A 65 -8.60 4.00 17.39
N PHE A 66 -8.99 3.52 18.58
CA PHE A 66 -10.36 3.66 19.05
C PHE A 66 -10.54 4.98 19.78
N ARG A 67 -11.49 5.76 19.30
CA ARG A 67 -11.68 7.15 19.72
C ARG A 67 -12.88 7.24 20.64
N HIS A 68 -12.66 7.76 21.84
CA HIS A 68 -13.73 7.98 22.83
C HIS A 68 -14.27 9.42 22.82
N LYS A 69 -13.71 10.28 21.98
CA LYS A 69 -14.15 11.65 21.78
C LYS A 69 -14.53 11.86 20.32
N PRO A 70 -15.51 12.73 20.03
CA PRO A 70 -15.78 13.14 18.66
C PRO A 70 -14.50 13.70 18.03
N VAL A 71 -14.23 13.27 16.81
CA VAL A 71 -13.14 13.78 15.96
C VAL A 71 -13.73 14.39 14.70
N GLY A 72 -12.88 15.07 13.94
CA GLY A 72 -13.24 15.63 12.66
C GLY A 72 -13.58 14.55 11.63
N GLU A 73 -14.18 14.98 10.52
CA GLU A 73 -14.48 14.10 9.37
C GLU A 73 -13.23 13.43 8.80
N HIS A 74 -12.07 14.09 8.90
CA HIS A 74 -10.78 13.64 8.39
C HIS A 74 -9.71 13.59 9.47
N ILE A 75 -8.83 12.61 9.39
CA ILE A 75 -7.74 12.41 10.35
C ILE A 75 -6.40 12.61 9.67
N ILE A 76 -5.66 13.63 10.12
CA ILE A 76 -4.29 13.93 9.75
C ILE A 76 -3.36 13.25 10.75
N LYS A 77 -2.67 12.21 10.30
CA LYS A 77 -1.66 11.46 11.05
C LYS A 77 -0.27 11.94 10.69
N VAL A 78 0.39 12.62 11.63
CA VAL A 78 1.77 13.07 11.47
C VAL A 78 2.72 12.03 12.05
N CYS A 79 3.58 11.47 11.20
CA CYS A 79 4.58 10.50 11.63
C CYS A 79 5.68 11.18 12.47
N VAL A 80 5.82 10.77 13.72
CA VAL A 80 6.86 11.25 14.64
C VAL A 80 7.93 10.20 14.95
N GLY A 81 8.00 9.13 14.15
CA GLY A 81 9.04 8.11 14.24
C GLY A 81 10.43 8.67 13.97
N THR A 82 11.47 7.93 14.35
CA THR A 82 12.87 8.41 14.39
C THR A 82 13.30 9.20 13.14
N ALA A 83 13.07 8.66 11.94
CA ALA A 83 13.45 9.34 10.69
C ALA A 83 12.69 10.66 10.48
N CYS A 84 11.39 10.70 10.79
CA CYS A 84 10.56 11.89 10.67
C CYS A 84 10.88 12.91 11.77
N HIS A 85 11.13 12.45 12.99
CA HIS A 85 11.56 13.29 14.11
C HIS A 85 12.86 14.04 13.77
N VAL A 86 13.88 13.32 13.29
CA VAL A 86 15.16 13.92 12.87
C VAL A 86 14.99 14.93 11.73
N LYS A 87 13.96 14.75 10.88
CA LYS A 87 13.60 15.64 9.79
C LYS A 87 12.66 16.78 10.18
N GLY A 88 12.35 16.95 11.48
CA GLY A 88 11.56 18.07 11.97
C GLY A 88 10.04 17.85 11.96
N ALA A 89 9.56 16.60 12.02
CA ALA A 89 8.12 16.31 11.98
C ALA A 89 7.29 16.99 13.09
N MET A 90 7.89 17.35 14.22
CA MET A 90 7.21 18.14 15.26
C MET A 90 6.81 19.54 14.75
N LEU A 91 7.67 20.17 13.94
CA LEU A 91 7.36 21.47 13.33
C LEU A 91 6.22 21.34 12.32
N VAL A 92 6.18 20.21 11.59
CA VAL A 92 5.07 19.90 10.67
C VAL A 92 3.76 19.73 11.45
N TYR A 93 3.76 18.97 12.55
CA TYR A 93 2.60 18.81 13.43
C TYR A 93 2.09 20.16 13.97
N ASP A 94 2.98 20.98 14.52
CA ASP A 94 2.62 22.29 15.07
C ASP A 94 2.08 23.23 13.98
N ALA A 95 2.62 23.15 12.76
CA ALA A 95 2.16 23.96 11.65
C ALA A 95 0.80 23.51 11.11
N PHE A 96 0.46 22.21 11.12
CA PHE A 96 -0.90 21.74 10.85
C PHE A 96 -1.90 22.28 11.87
N LYS A 97 -1.57 22.22 13.17
CA LYS A 97 -2.45 22.80 14.21
C LYS A 97 -2.69 24.30 13.99
N ARG A 98 -1.66 25.03 13.61
CA ARG A 98 -1.76 26.48 13.34
C ARG A 98 -2.60 26.77 12.10
N GLU A 99 -2.40 26.03 11.02
CA GLU A 99 -3.17 26.21 9.77
C GLU A 99 -4.66 25.92 9.97
N LEU A 100 -4.98 24.93 10.79
CA LEU A 100 -6.36 24.51 11.10
C LEU A 100 -6.95 25.26 12.30
N GLU A 101 -6.27 26.28 12.83
CA GLU A 101 -6.71 27.08 13.98
C GLU A 101 -7.07 26.24 15.22
N ILE A 102 -6.35 25.12 15.44
CA ILE A 102 -6.58 24.21 16.57
C ILE A 102 -5.86 24.75 17.82
N GLU A 103 -6.63 25.24 18.79
CA GLU A 103 -6.11 25.86 20.00
C GLU A 103 -5.84 24.88 21.15
N GLY A 104 -4.84 25.22 21.98
CA GLY A 104 -4.57 24.52 23.23
C GLY A 104 -4.27 23.02 23.08
N ASN A 105 -4.94 22.23 23.92
CA ASN A 105 -4.80 20.77 23.98
C ASN A 105 -5.86 20.03 23.15
N GLU A 106 -6.65 20.74 22.35
CA GLU A 106 -7.55 20.09 21.40
C GLU A 106 -6.75 19.55 20.22
N ASP A 107 -7.27 18.49 19.61
CA ASP A 107 -6.69 17.86 18.42
C ASP A 107 -7.59 18.05 17.19
N THR A 108 -8.80 18.59 17.35
CA THR A 108 -9.81 18.74 16.29
C THR A 108 -10.14 20.21 16.06
N ASP A 109 -10.30 20.62 14.81
CA ASP A 109 -10.68 21.98 14.46
C ASP A 109 -12.13 22.31 14.86
N VAL A 110 -12.45 23.61 14.92
CA VAL A 110 -13.75 24.11 15.37
C VAL A 110 -14.91 23.61 14.47
N ASN A 111 -14.65 23.39 13.17
CA ASN A 111 -15.67 22.93 12.23
C ASN A 111 -15.84 21.40 12.27
N LYS A 112 -15.03 20.67 13.05
CA LYS A 112 -14.98 19.21 13.06
C LYS A 112 -14.75 18.61 11.67
N LEU A 113 -13.91 19.27 10.88
CA LEU A 113 -13.49 18.79 9.58
C LEU A 113 -12.20 17.97 9.69
N PHE A 114 -11.24 18.39 10.50
CA PHE A 114 -9.93 17.76 10.63
C PHE A 114 -9.54 17.52 12.08
N THR A 115 -8.95 16.36 12.34
CA THR A 115 -8.24 16.03 13.57
C THR A 115 -6.77 15.76 13.27
N VAL A 116 -5.85 16.36 14.03
CA VAL A 116 -4.41 16.20 13.85
C VAL A 116 -3.83 15.35 14.99
N GLU A 117 -3.33 14.16 14.67
CA GLU A 117 -2.72 13.25 15.64
C GLU A 117 -1.27 12.91 15.30
N LYS A 118 -0.51 12.54 16.34
CA LYS A 118 0.86 12.03 16.19
C LYS A 118 0.83 10.51 16.19
N ILE A 119 1.55 9.90 15.26
CA ILE A 119 1.70 8.45 15.19
C ILE A 119 3.16 8.04 15.17
N ALA A 120 3.44 6.82 15.66
CA ALA A 120 4.82 6.35 15.81
C ALA A 120 5.52 6.12 14.46
N CYS A 121 4.89 5.44 13.49
CA CYS A 121 5.52 5.14 12.21
C CYS A 121 4.48 4.82 11.13
N LEU A 122 4.65 5.40 9.92
CA LEU A 122 3.89 5.09 8.69
C LEU A 122 4.61 4.10 7.76
N GLY A 123 5.80 3.60 8.12
CA GLY A 123 6.57 2.69 7.27
C GLY A 123 7.03 3.31 5.94
N CYS A 124 7.19 4.64 5.86
CA CYS A 124 7.63 5.36 4.66
C CYS A 124 8.89 6.20 4.92
N CYS A 125 9.83 5.69 5.72
CA CYS A 125 10.93 6.48 6.28
C CYS A 125 11.86 7.13 5.26
N THR A 126 11.95 6.62 4.03
CA THR A 126 12.74 7.25 2.95
C THR A 126 12.17 8.60 2.50
N LEU A 127 10.90 8.87 2.81
CA LEU A 127 10.16 10.06 2.41
C LEU A 127 9.94 11.03 3.57
N ALA A 128 10.64 10.86 4.70
CA ALA A 128 10.46 11.70 5.88
C ALA A 128 10.68 13.21 5.63
N PRO A 129 9.89 14.10 6.27
CA PRO A 129 8.71 13.84 7.09
C PRO A 129 7.51 13.33 6.28
N VAL A 130 6.72 12.43 6.89
CA VAL A 130 5.55 11.81 6.25
C VAL A 130 4.29 12.14 7.04
N VAL A 131 3.23 12.49 6.32
CA VAL A 131 1.88 12.70 6.85
C VAL A 131 0.91 11.83 6.09
N GLN A 132 -0.11 11.31 6.76
CA GLN A 132 -1.22 10.61 6.12
C GLN A 132 -2.52 11.33 6.46
N ILE A 133 -3.33 11.68 5.47
CA ILE A 133 -4.69 12.19 5.66
C ILE A 133 -5.65 11.09 5.19
N ASP A 134 -6.39 10.51 6.13
CA ASP A 134 -7.18 9.30 5.93
C ASP A 134 -6.34 8.16 5.30
N ASP A 135 -6.60 7.82 4.04
CA ASP A 135 -5.86 6.79 3.29
C ASP A 135 -4.72 7.35 2.43
N THR A 136 -4.65 8.68 2.26
CA THR A 136 -3.69 9.35 1.38
C THR A 136 -2.41 9.68 2.12
N THR A 137 -1.26 9.24 1.58
CA THR A 137 0.05 9.46 2.20
C THR A 137 0.84 10.51 1.43
N TYR A 138 1.36 11.50 2.15
CA TYR A 138 2.18 12.59 1.65
C TYR A 138 3.62 12.46 2.17
N GLY A 139 4.59 12.42 1.26
CA GLY A 139 6.02 12.41 1.57
C GLY A 139 6.68 13.78 1.45
N HIS A 140 7.88 13.92 2.03
CA HIS A 140 8.70 15.13 2.00
C HIS A 140 7.96 16.38 2.46
N VAL A 141 7.10 16.22 3.46
CA VAL A 141 6.24 17.30 3.97
C VAL A 141 7.10 18.32 4.70
N THR A 142 6.92 19.58 4.33
CA THR A 142 7.54 20.74 4.99
C THR A 142 6.47 21.68 5.50
N THR A 143 6.84 22.60 6.38
CA THR A 143 5.92 23.57 6.98
C THR A 143 5.25 24.49 5.96
N GLU A 144 5.88 24.71 4.80
CA GLU A 144 5.37 25.60 3.75
C GLU A 144 4.33 24.92 2.84
N LYS A 145 4.31 23.59 2.80
CA LYS A 145 3.44 22.80 1.91
C LYS A 145 2.10 22.42 2.55
N ILE A 146 1.84 22.84 3.78
CA ILE A 146 0.68 22.35 4.55
C ILE A 146 -0.64 22.78 3.92
N SER A 147 -0.77 24.06 3.56
CA SER A 147 -1.97 24.58 2.90
C SER A 147 -2.23 23.86 1.56
N GLU A 148 -1.18 23.68 0.76
CA GLU A 148 -1.24 22.93 -0.52
C GLU A 148 -1.70 21.48 -0.30
N ILE A 149 -1.20 20.80 0.73
CA ILE A 149 -1.59 19.41 1.04
C ILE A 149 -3.06 19.32 1.46
N ILE A 150 -3.55 20.27 2.25
CA ILE A 150 -4.96 20.29 2.68
C ILE A 150 -5.87 20.56 1.48
N GLU A 151 -5.52 21.54 0.65
CA GLU A 151 -6.25 21.86 -0.59
C GLU A 151 -6.27 20.66 -1.54
N ASP A 152 -5.11 20.05 -1.81
CA ASP A 152 -4.99 18.85 -2.65
C ASP A 152 -5.87 17.70 -2.14
N PHE A 153 -5.86 17.45 -0.83
CA PHE A 153 -6.69 16.41 -0.24
C PHE A 153 -8.18 16.68 -0.47
N LEU A 154 -8.64 17.91 -0.22
CA LEU A 154 -10.04 18.29 -0.37
C LEU A 154 -10.50 18.26 -1.84
N GLU A 155 -9.65 18.68 -2.79
CA GLU A 155 -9.96 18.64 -4.22
C GLU A 155 -10.06 17.22 -4.77
N ASN A 156 -9.22 16.30 -4.28
CA ASN A 156 -9.17 14.92 -4.75
C ASN A 156 -10.13 13.98 -4.00
N LYS A 157 -10.66 14.38 -2.83
CA LYS A 157 -11.64 13.59 -2.05
C LYS A 157 -12.91 13.29 -2.84
N ASP A 158 -13.46 14.27 -3.56
CA ASP A 158 -14.70 14.14 -4.32
C ASP A 158 -14.51 13.58 -5.74
N ASN A 159 -13.25 13.38 -6.14
CA ASN A 159 -12.87 12.77 -7.41
C ASN A 159 -12.04 11.51 -7.14
N PRO A 160 -12.66 10.36 -6.85
CA PRO A 160 -11.99 9.07 -6.98
C PRO A 160 -11.74 8.77 -8.46
N LYS A 161 -10.95 9.61 -9.14
CA LYS A 161 -10.48 9.44 -10.52
C LYS A 161 -9.43 8.33 -10.53
N SER A 162 -9.94 7.10 -10.46
CA SER A 162 -9.52 5.92 -11.24
C SER A 162 -9.97 4.61 -10.60
N LYS A 163 -11.22 4.50 -10.11
CA LYS A 163 -11.90 3.20 -10.09
C LYS A 163 -12.43 2.89 -11.48
N GLN A 164 -11.51 2.47 -12.37
CA GLN A 164 -11.69 1.50 -13.44
C GLN A 164 -10.45 1.57 -14.34
N SER A 165 -9.61 0.56 -14.23
CA SER A 165 -8.78 0.16 -15.36
C SER A 165 -9.74 -0.19 -16.49
N SER A 166 -9.92 0.72 -17.44
CA SER A 166 -10.35 0.33 -18.77
C SER A 166 -9.19 -0.44 -19.37
N THR A 167 -9.19 -1.75 -19.21
CA THR A 167 -8.54 -2.64 -20.17
C THR A 167 -9.17 -2.31 -21.52
N LEU A 168 -8.48 -1.48 -22.31
CA LEU A 168 -8.73 -1.39 -23.73
C LEU A 168 -8.29 -2.74 -24.33
N ALA A 169 -9.19 -3.71 -24.25
CA ALA A 169 -9.14 -4.91 -25.05
C ALA A 169 -9.56 -4.53 -26.47
N VAL A 170 -8.58 -4.34 -27.36
CA VAL A 170 -8.72 -4.56 -28.79
C VAL A 170 -7.37 -5.04 -29.32
N ASP A 171 -7.41 -6.07 -30.16
CA ASP A 171 -6.32 -6.68 -30.94
C ASP A 171 -5.53 -5.67 -31.80
N VAL A 172 -4.80 -4.77 -31.14
CA VAL A 172 -3.84 -3.85 -31.77
C VAL A 172 -2.49 -4.12 -31.14
N GLU A 173 -1.49 -4.40 -31.98
CA GLU A 173 -0.13 -4.68 -31.55
C GLU A 173 0.41 -3.49 -30.72
N SER A 174 0.65 -3.73 -29.43
CA SER A 174 1.14 -2.69 -28.52
C SER A 174 2.51 -2.19 -28.97
N GLN A 175 2.72 -0.88 -28.98
CA GLN A 175 4.02 -0.30 -29.35
C GLN A 175 5.12 -0.61 -28.30
N GLY A 176 4.73 -1.03 -27.10
CA GLY A 176 5.64 -1.39 -26.00
C GLY A 176 4.92 -1.58 -24.67
N GLU A 177 5.67 -1.51 -23.57
CA GLU A 177 5.15 -1.54 -22.20
C GLU A 177 5.79 -0.42 -21.38
N ILE A 178 4.99 0.25 -20.54
CA ILE A 178 5.46 1.24 -19.58
C ILE A 178 5.12 0.71 -18.19
N ARG A 179 6.13 0.57 -17.33
CA ARG A 179 5.94 0.14 -15.93
C ARG A 179 6.01 1.33 -15.00
N ILE A 180 5.12 1.33 -14.01
CA ILE A 180 5.08 2.32 -12.94
C ILE A 180 4.78 1.65 -11.61
N GLY A 181 5.57 1.99 -10.58
CA GLY A 181 5.36 1.52 -9.23
C GLY A 181 4.27 2.32 -8.53
N LEU A 182 3.29 1.63 -7.94
CA LEU A 182 2.17 2.23 -7.19
C LEU A 182 2.02 1.60 -5.79
N GLY A 183 3.13 1.24 -5.15
CA GLY A 183 3.14 0.99 -3.70
C GLY A 183 3.06 2.30 -2.92
N SER A 184 2.76 2.26 -1.62
CA SER A 184 2.48 3.46 -0.83
C SER A 184 3.63 4.48 -0.85
N CYS A 185 4.89 4.05 -0.83
CA CYS A 185 6.04 4.95 -1.01
C CYS A 185 6.06 5.64 -2.39
N CYS A 186 5.71 4.91 -3.45
CA CYS A 186 5.73 5.48 -4.80
C CYS A 186 4.62 6.53 -4.94
N VAL A 187 3.42 6.18 -4.47
CA VAL A 187 2.26 7.10 -4.42
C VAL A 187 2.60 8.35 -3.60
N ALA A 188 3.16 8.19 -2.41
CA ALA A 188 3.55 9.30 -1.54
C ALA A 188 4.66 10.19 -2.12
N SER A 189 5.35 9.74 -3.17
CA SER A 189 6.35 10.53 -3.89
C SER A 189 5.77 11.24 -5.13
N GLY A 190 4.49 11.01 -5.47
CA GLY A 190 3.83 11.58 -6.65
C GLY A 190 3.62 10.61 -7.82
N SER A 191 3.83 9.30 -7.67
CA SER A 191 3.62 8.34 -8.78
C SER A 191 2.17 8.28 -9.26
N SER A 192 1.19 8.64 -8.43
CA SER A 192 -0.22 8.70 -8.85
C SER A 192 -0.46 9.78 -9.90
N ASP A 193 0.13 10.96 -9.75
CA ASP A 193 -0.03 12.06 -10.70
C ASP A 193 0.68 11.76 -12.01
N VAL A 194 1.86 11.15 -11.91
CA VAL A 194 2.60 10.61 -13.06
C VAL A 194 1.77 9.59 -13.83
N LYS A 195 1.09 8.67 -13.14
CA LYS A 195 0.20 7.69 -13.77
C LYS A 195 -0.97 8.38 -14.48
N ASN A 196 -1.62 9.33 -13.82
CA ASN A 196 -2.77 10.03 -14.36
C ASN A 196 -2.39 10.81 -15.62
N GLU A 197 -1.27 11.53 -15.61
CA GLU A 197 -0.79 12.24 -16.79
C GLU A 197 -0.31 11.29 -17.89
N LEU A 198 0.24 10.12 -17.52
CA LEU A 198 0.59 9.06 -18.46
C LEU A 198 -0.66 8.56 -19.20
N GLU A 199 -1.71 8.18 -18.48
CA GLU A 199 -2.98 7.70 -19.06
C GLU A 199 -3.66 8.79 -19.91
N ASN A 200 -3.65 10.04 -19.45
CA ASN A 200 -4.14 11.20 -20.20
C ASN A 200 -3.36 11.40 -21.51
N THR A 201 -2.03 11.34 -21.44
CA THR A 201 -1.17 11.51 -22.61
C THR A 201 -1.41 10.40 -23.63
N LEU A 202 -1.47 9.14 -23.19
CA LEU A 202 -1.71 8.00 -24.09
C LEU A 202 -3.07 8.12 -24.79
N THR A 203 -4.12 8.49 -24.03
CA THR A 203 -5.48 8.65 -24.55
C THR A 203 -5.57 9.82 -25.53
N LYS A 204 -5.07 11.01 -25.16
CA LYS A 204 -5.14 12.23 -26.00
C LYS A 204 -4.37 12.11 -27.31
N ASN A 205 -3.31 11.31 -27.33
CA ASN A 205 -2.45 11.14 -28.50
C ASN A 205 -2.72 9.83 -29.26
N HIS A 206 -3.74 9.06 -28.85
CA HIS A 206 -4.09 7.76 -29.46
C HIS A 206 -2.87 6.82 -29.56
N ILE A 207 -2.11 6.73 -28.47
CA ILE A 207 -0.93 5.87 -28.36
C ILE A 207 -1.33 4.58 -27.65
N HIS A 208 -1.09 3.45 -28.31
CA HIS A 208 -1.37 2.12 -27.78
C HIS A 208 -0.11 1.51 -27.17
N VAL A 209 -0.05 1.51 -25.84
CA VAL A 209 1.06 0.96 -25.04
C VAL A 209 0.47 0.27 -23.82
N ASN A 210 1.05 -0.87 -23.41
CA ASN A 210 0.66 -1.55 -22.18
C ASN A 210 1.16 -0.77 -20.96
N VAL A 211 0.26 -0.20 -20.16
CA VAL A 211 0.64 0.43 -18.88
C VAL A 211 0.52 -0.60 -17.77
N LYS A 212 1.66 -1.01 -17.22
CA LYS A 212 1.73 -2.02 -16.17
C LYS A 212 2.00 -1.39 -14.83
N GLN A 213 1.06 -1.57 -13.91
CA GLN A 213 1.19 -1.17 -12.52
C GLN A 213 1.92 -2.27 -11.76
N VAL A 214 3.19 -2.02 -11.45
CA VAL A 214 4.06 -3.00 -10.77
C VAL A 214 4.08 -2.76 -9.26
N GLY A 215 4.56 -3.78 -8.54
CA GLY A 215 4.86 -3.66 -7.11
C GLY A 215 5.99 -2.69 -6.80
N CYS A 216 6.61 -2.84 -5.63
CA CYS A 216 7.74 -2.02 -5.23
C CYS A 216 8.90 -2.11 -6.24
N VAL A 217 9.42 -0.95 -6.64
CA VAL A 217 10.57 -0.82 -7.56
C VAL A 217 11.92 -0.91 -6.84
N GLY A 218 11.94 -0.95 -5.52
CA GLY A 218 13.14 -1.15 -4.67
C GLY A 218 14.01 0.08 -4.43
N VAL A 219 13.91 1.12 -5.25
CA VAL A 219 14.76 2.33 -5.20
C VAL A 219 13.93 3.57 -4.85
N CYS A 220 13.44 3.61 -3.60
CA CYS A 220 12.52 4.66 -3.14
C CYS A 220 13.08 6.09 -3.19
N ASN A 221 14.40 6.26 -3.31
CA ASN A 221 15.03 7.58 -3.47
C ASN A 221 15.04 8.08 -4.93
N GLN A 222 14.60 7.25 -5.88
CA GLN A 222 14.54 7.58 -7.31
C GLN A 222 13.10 7.66 -7.85
N VAL A 223 12.09 7.41 -7.02
CA VAL A 223 10.67 7.56 -7.40
C VAL A 223 10.23 9.04 -7.31
N PRO A 224 9.20 9.48 -8.05
CA PRO A 224 8.44 8.75 -9.07
C PRO A 224 9.31 8.32 -10.26
N MET A 225 8.98 7.18 -10.87
CA MET A 225 9.74 6.66 -12.00
C MET A 225 8.91 5.88 -13.01
N LEU A 226 9.38 5.88 -14.26
CA LEU A 226 8.87 5.05 -15.35
C LEU A 226 9.98 4.15 -15.90
N GLU A 227 9.66 2.89 -16.14
CA GLU A 227 10.48 1.98 -16.94
C GLU A 227 9.81 1.78 -18.31
N ILE A 228 10.50 2.16 -19.37
CA ILE A 228 10.00 2.09 -20.75
C ILE A 228 10.59 0.86 -21.43
N HIS A 229 9.73 -0.07 -21.83
CA HIS A 229 10.07 -1.25 -22.64
C HIS A 229 9.57 -1.07 -24.07
N LYS A 230 10.47 -1.20 -25.04
CA LYS A 230 10.13 -1.27 -26.45
C LYS A 230 10.62 -2.60 -27.04
N PRO A 231 9.92 -3.15 -28.05
CA PRO A 231 10.40 -4.34 -28.74
C PRO A 231 11.82 -4.14 -29.26
N ASN A 232 12.71 -5.09 -28.98
CA ASN A 232 14.11 -5.11 -29.44
C ASN A 232 15.00 -3.95 -28.94
N GLU A 233 14.63 -3.27 -27.85
CA GLU A 233 15.47 -2.23 -27.22
C GLU A 233 15.72 -2.52 -25.74
N THR A 234 16.88 -2.08 -25.23
CA THR A 234 17.15 -2.10 -23.79
C THR A 234 16.18 -1.18 -23.06
N PRO A 235 15.55 -1.63 -21.95
CA PRO A 235 14.64 -0.78 -21.20
C PRO A 235 15.31 0.51 -20.71
N SER A 236 14.54 1.59 -20.67
CA SER A 236 15.00 2.90 -20.18
C SER A 236 14.29 3.27 -18.89
N TYR A 237 15.05 3.67 -17.87
CA TYR A 237 14.53 4.23 -16.63
C TYR A 237 14.48 5.76 -16.72
N TYR A 238 13.37 6.34 -16.27
CA TYR A 238 13.21 7.76 -16.02
C TYR A 238 12.91 7.95 -14.54
N THR A 239 13.78 8.67 -13.84
CA THR A 239 13.73 8.79 -12.36
C THR A 239 13.48 10.22 -11.93
N LYS A 240 12.90 10.38 -10.74
CA LYS A 240 12.56 11.67 -10.11
C LYS A 240 11.76 12.56 -11.05
N ILE A 241 10.79 11.95 -11.73
CA ILE A 241 9.97 12.64 -12.71
C ILE A 241 8.78 13.32 -12.05
N ASN A 242 8.38 14.45 -12.61
CA ASN A 242 7.12 15.11 -12.29
C ASN A 242 6.06 14.81 -13.35
N SER A 243 4.78 15.05 -13.05
CA SER A 243 3.66 14.86 -13.98
C SER A 243 3.86 15.59 -15.32
N ASP A 244 4.35 16.83 -15.27
CA ASP A 244 4.54 17.69 -16.46
C ASP A 244 5.56 17.12 -17.46
N GLU A 245 6.51 16.33 -16.99
CA GLU A 245 7.56 15.73 -17.83
C GLU A 245 7.05 14.48 -18.58
N VAL A 246 5.99 13.83 -18.08
CA VAL A 246 5.48 12.55 -18.59
C VAL A 246 5.14 12.63 -20.07
N ARG A 247 4.46 13.70 -20.50
CA ARG A 247 4.07 13.88 -21.90
C ARG A 247 5.28 13.85 -22.83
N SER A 248 6.34 14.59 -22.50
CA SER A 248 7.56 14.65 -23.30
C SER A 248 8.28 13.30 -23.34
N ILE A 249 8.31 12.57 -22.22
CA ILE A 249 8.90 11.24 -22.12
C ILE A 249 8.16 10.25 -23.03
N VAL A 250 6.83 10.22 -22.96
CA VAL A 250 6.01 9.30 -23.77
C VAL A 250 6.17 9.59 -25.26
N LEU A 251 6.05 10.86 -25.67
CA LEU A 251 6.14 11.26 -27.08
C LEU A 251 7.53 11.06 -27.68
N LYS A 252 8.58 10.99 -26.85
CA LYS A 252 9.95 10.65 -27.27
C LYS A 252 10.08 9.18 -27.67
N HIS A 253 9.31 8.28 -27.05
CA HIS A 253 9.41 6.83 -27.28
C HIS A 253 8.34 6.26 -28.19
N PHE A 254 7.12 6.77 -28.08
CA PHE A 254 5.95 6.25 -28.75
C PHE A 254 5.33 7.34 -29.62
N GLN A 255 4.96 6.97 -30.85
CA GLN A 255 4.40 7.92 -31.80
C GLN A 255 2.88 7.71 -31.91
N PRO A 256 2.10 8.79 -32.10
CA PRO A 256 0.69 8.66 -32.46
C PRO A 256 0.53 7.83 -33.74
N LEU A 257 -0.47 6.96 -33.83
CA LEU A 257 -0.69 6.16 -35.05
C LEU A 257 -1.19 7.03 -36.22
N ASN A 258 -1.97 8.08 -35.94
CA ASN A 258 -2.61 8.92 -36.95
C ASN A 258 -1.66 9.93 -37.61
N PRO A 259 -1.71 10.14 -38.95
CA PRO A 259 -0.87 11.11 -39.66
C PRO A 259 -1.03 12.56 -39.20
N PHE A 260 -2.26 12.97 -38.83
CA PHE A 260 -2.56 14.32 -38.34
C PHE A 260 -1.96 14.55 -36.95
N ASP A 261 -2.08 13.58 -36.05
CA ASP A 261 -1.49 13.63 -34.71
C ASP A 261 0.04 13.51 -34.76
N LYS A 262 0.61 12.79 -35.74
CA LYS A 262 2.06 12.81 -36.02
C LYS A 262 2.54 14.20 -36.43
N PHE A 263 1.80 14.90 -37.30
CA PHE A 263 2.16 16.26 -37.71
C PHE A 263 2.03 17.25 -36.55
N LYS A 264 0.94 17.19 -35.78
CA LYS A 264 0.71 18.02 -34.60
C LYS A 264 1.73 17.76 -33.49
N SER A 265 2.08 16.50 -33.22
CA SER A 265 3.12 16.12 -32.27
C SER A 265 4.50 16.61 -32.71
N ARG A 266 4.85 16.48 -34.01
CA ARG A 266 6.10 17.06 -34.53
C ARG A 266 6.14 18.58 -34.45
N PHE A 267 5.03 19.26 -34.74
CA PHE A 267 4.93 20.72 -34.65
C PHE A 267 4.98 21.18 -33.19
N ASN A 268 4.27 20.49 -32.27
CA ASN A 268 4.34 20.74 -30.84
C ASN A 268 5.74 20.46 -30.28
N ASN A 269 6.40 19.37 -30.65
CA ASN A 269 7.78 19.09 -30.23
C ASN A 269 8.77 20.12 -30.79
N PHE A 270 8.50 20.68 -31.97
CA PHE A 270 9.31 21.75 -32.55
C PHE A 270 9.10 23.07 -31.82
N ILE A 271 7.86 23.43 -31.47
CA ILE A 271 7.56 24.62 -30.66
C ILE A 271 8.02 24.44 -29.21
N GLU A 272 7.80 23.27 -28.61
CA GLU A 272 8.31 22.91 -27.28
C GLU A 272 9.83 22.98 -27.29
N GLY A 273 10.52 22.46 -28.30
CA GLY A 273 11.97 22.61 -28.46
C GLY A 273 12.45 24.07 -28.60
N PHE A 274 11.60 24.97 -29.09
CA PHE A 274 11.91 26.41 -29.23
C PHE A 274 11.53 27.24 -28.00
N VAL A 275 10.62 26.74 -27.16
CA VAL A 275 10.10 27.42 -25.96
C VAL A 275 10.72 26.87 -24.66
N TYR A 276 11.17 25.62 -24.65
CA TYR A 276 11.73 24.91 -23.49
C TYR A 276 13.27 24.89 -23.44
N GLU A 277 13.97 25.82 -24.08
CA GLU A 277 15.44 25.96 -23.89
C GLU A 277 15.83 26.36 -22.44
N ASN A 278 14.86 26.67 -21.55
CA ASN A 278 15.12 27.19 -20.20
C ASN A 278 14.42 26.44 -19.04
N ILE A 279 13.88 25.23 -19.23
CA ILE A 279 13.40 24.41 -18.10
C ILE A 279 14.45 23.34 -17.78
N PRO A 280 14.94 23.23 -16.53
CA PRO A 280 15.85 22.15 -16.17
C PRO A 280 15.17 20.81 -16.42
N ASN A 281 15.83 19.94 -17.18
CA ASN A 281 15.43 18.54 -17.32
C ASN A 281 15.75 17.84 -15.98
N PHE A 282 14.78 17.78 -15.06
CA PHE A 282 14.97 17.13 -13.76
C PHE A 282 14.96 15.61 -13.90
N ALA A 283 14.15 15.09 -14.85
CA ALA A 283 14.11 13.68 -15.20
C ALA A 283 15.48 13.17 -15.68
N LYS A 284 16.06 12.23 -14.92
CA LYS A 284 17.28 11.53 -15.33
C LYS A 284 16.93 10.24 -16.04
N LYS A 285 17.44 10.10 -17.27
CA LYS A 285 17.32 8.89 -18.08
C LYS A 285 18.53 7.99 -17.85
N TYR A 286 18.30 6.72 -17.55
CA TYR A 286 19.30 5.67 -17.46
C TYR A 286 18.91 4.48 -18.35
N ALA A 287 19.87 3.79 -18.94
CA ALA A 287 19.61 2.48 -19.54
C ALA A 287 19.58 1.39 -18.46
N LYS A 288 18.81 0.31 -18.66
CA LYS A 288 18.72 -0.79 -17.67
C LYS A 288 20.06 -1.46 -17.37
N ASP A 289 20.91 -1.58 -18.38
CA ASP A 289 22.23 -2.21 -18.28
C ASP A 289 23.35 -1.21 -17.95
N GLU A 290 22.99 0.06 -17.66
CA GLU A 290 23.95 1.10 -17.31
C GLU A 290 24.49 0.89 -15.89
N VAL A 291 25.82 0.87 -15.77
CA VAL A 291 26.54 0.69 -14.50
C VAL A 291 26.99 2.06 -13.97
N ASN A 292 27.17 2.19 -12.65
CA ASN A 292 27.49 3.46 -11.96
C ASN A 292 26.34 4.47 -11.99
N THR A 293 25.10 3.97 -11.94
CA THR A 293 23.88 4.77 -11.80
C THR A 293 23.32 4.63 -10.38
N PRO A 294 22.56 5.62 -9.87
CA PRO A 294 21.91 5.48 -8.57
C PRO A 294 20.99 4.25 -8.43
N ILE A 295 20.53 3.69 -9.56
CA ILE A 295 19.72 2.46 -9.62
C ILE A 295 20.65 1.24 -9.54
N SER A 296 21.63 1.13 -10.45
CA SER A 296 22.54 -0.01 -10.49
C SER A 296 23.30 -0.13 -9.18
N ASP A 297 23.83 0.98 -8.64
CA ASP A 297 24.67 0.99 -7.44
C ASP A 297 23.89 0.59 -6.19
N PHE A 298 22.58 0.86 -6.18
CA PHE A 298 21.70 0.43 -5.10
C PHE A 298 21.34 -1.05 -5.21
N LEU A 299 21.09 -1.54 -6.43
CA LEU A 299 20.62 -2.90 -6.67
C LEU A 299 21.75 -3.92 -6.80
N GLU A 300 22.96 -3.47 -7.11
CA GLU A 300 24.14 -4.32 -7.25
C GLU A 300 24.45 -5.05 -5.93
N GLY A 301 24.74 -6.35 -6.05
CA GLY A 301 25.04 -7.22 -4.91
C GLY A 301 23.83 -7.71 -4.11
N GLN A 302 22.59 -7.29 -4.44
CA GLN A 302 21.40 -7.81 -3.78
C GLN A 302 21.02 -9.21 -4.27
N ILE A 303 20.62 -10.09 -3.34
CA ILE A 303 20.03 -11.40 -3.65
C ILE A 303 18.53 -11.33 -3.38
N ASN A 304 17.75 -11.20 -4.44
CA ASN A 304 16.29 -11.06 -4.37
C ASN A 304 15.60 -12.41 -4.27
N ILE A 305 15.43 -12.92 -3.04
CA ILE A 305 14.67 -14.16 -2.78
C ILE A 305 13.19 -13.82 -2.55
N ALA A 306 12.87 -13.09 -1.48
CA ALA A 306 11.50 -12.70 -1.16
C ALA A 306 10.94 -11.60 -2.09
N THR A 307 11.82 -10.92 -2.82
CA THR A 307 11.55 -9.81 -3.73
C THR A 307 11.85 -10.16 -5.18
N GLU A 308 11.94 -11.44 -5.52
CA GLU A 308 12.07 -11.87 -6.92
C GLU A 308 10.95 -11.22 -7.76
N TYR A 309 11.31 -10.71 -8.94
CA TYR A 309 10.47 -9.91 -9.85
C TYR A 309 10.09 -8.50 -9.33
N ARG A 310 10.89 -7.93 -8.44
CA ARG A 310 10.82 -6.51 -8.01
C ARG A 310 10.73 -5.55 -9.19
N GLY A 311 9.73 -4.67 -9.17
CA GLY A 311 9.47 -3.71 -10.25
C GLY A 311 8.99 -4.35 -11.54
N GLU A 312 8.75 -5.66 -11.57
CA GLU A 312 8.31 -6.38 -12.76
C GLU A 312 6.90 -6.94 -12.60
N ILE A 313 6.59 -7.58 -11.48
CA ILE A 313 5.29 -8.24 -11.28
C ILE A 313 4.16 -7.25 -10.97
N LYS A 314 3.00 -7.47 -11.58
CA LYS A 314 1.75 -6.79 -11.21
C LYS A 314 1.11 -7.52 -10.00
N PRO A 315 0.92 -6.85 -8.84
CA PRO A 315 0.48 -7.52 -7.61
C PRO A 315 -0.86 -8.27 -7.72
N SER A 316 -1.79 -7.80 -8.56
CA SER A 316 -3.13 -8.38 -8.74
C SER A 316 -3.24 -9.36 -9.92
N ASP A 317 -2.17 -9.63 -10.66
CA ASP A 317 -2.19 -10.54 -11.80
C ASP A 317 -1.75 -11.96 -11.40
N ILE A 318 -2.73 -12.82 -11.12
CA ILE A 318 -2.47 -14.22 -10.75
C ILE A 318 -1.87 -15.04 -11.91
N GLU A 319 -2.22 -14.73 -13.16
CA GLU A 319 -1.71 -15.48 -14.31
C GLU A 319 -0.25 -15.14 -14.58
N GLU A 320 0.13 -13.88 -14.38
CA GLU A 320 1.54 -13.51 -14.33
C GLU A 320 2.28 -14.22 -13.21
N TYR A 321 1.73 -14.23 -11.99
CA TYR A 321 2.36 -14.94 -10.87
C TYR A 321 2.61 -16.42 -11.21
N LYS A 322 1.62 -17.11 -11.80
CA LYS A 322 1.76 -18.50 -12.27
C LYS A 322 2.81 -18.67 -13.37
N ARG A 323 2.85 -17.79 -14.38
CA ARG A 323 3.85 -17.83 -15.46
C ARG A 323 5.27 -17.69 -14.93
N LEU A 324 5.44 -16.91 -13.86
CA LEU A 324 6.72 -16.70 -13.17
C LEU A 324 7.03 -17.78 -12.13
N GLY A 325 6.29 -18.89 -12.11
CA GLY A 325 6.54 -20.03 -11.23
C GLY A 325 5.82 -20.01 -9.89
N GLY A 326 4.95 -19.02 -9.65
CA GLY A 326 4.05 -18.99 -8.51
C GLY A 326 3.16 -20.23 -8.42
N PHE A 327 2.83 -20.65 -7.20
CA PHE A 327 2.08 -21.87 -6.87
C PHE A 327 2.76 -23.19 -7.24
N GLN A 328 3.95 -23.19 -7.83
CA GLN A 328 4.68 -24.44 -8.10
C GLN A 328 5.13 -25.11 -6.79
N ALA A 329 5.58 -24.33 -5.79
CA ALA A 329 5.97 -24.86 -4.49
C ALA A 329 4.75 -25.43 -3.76
N LEU A 330 3.63 -24.72 -3.78
CA LEU A 330 2.36 -25.24 -3.23
C LEU A 330 1.94 -26.54 -3.91
N LYS A 331 1.98 -26.60 -5.24
CA LYS A 331 1.65 -27.81 -6.02
C LYS A 331 2.55 -29.00 -5.67
N LYS A 332 3.85 -28.76 -5.47
CA LYS A 332 4.81 -29.79 -5.00
C LYS A 332 4.42 -30.26 -3.59
N CYS A 333 4.16 -29.33 -2.67
CA CYS A 333 3.80 -29.64 -1.29
C CYS A 333 2.54 -30.51 -1.20
N LEU A 334 1.48 -30.15 -1.94
CA LEU A 334 0.20 -30.86 -1.88
C LEU A 334 0.21 -32.23 -2.60
N ASN A 335 0.91 -32.34 -3.72
CA ASN A 335 0.83 -33.54 -4.56
C ASN A 335 1.94 -34.55 -4.31
N GLN A 336 3.08 -34.13 -3.75
CA GLN A 336 4.31 -34.93 -3.71
C GLN A 336 4.94 -35.03 -2.32
N MET A 337 4.51 -34.23 -1.35
CA MET A 337 5.12 -34.16 -0.03
C MET A 337 4.09 -34.43 1.05
N THR A 338 4.48 -35.17 2.10
CA THR A 338 3.67 -35.22 3.33
C THR A 338 3.88 -33.92 4.12
N PRO A 339 2.96 -33.57 5.06
CA PRO A 339 3.18 -32.43 5.97
C PRO A 339 4.51 -32.51 6.73
N GLN A 340 5.00 -33.72 7.06
CA GLN A 340 6.32 -33.89 7.68
C GLN A 340 7.45 -33.48 6.73
N ASN A 341 7.40 -33.90 5.46
CA ASN A 341 8.45 -33.56 4.51
C ASN A 341 8.55 -32.05 4.27
N VAL A 342 7.42 -31.33 4.30
CA VAL A 342 7.42 -29.86 4.20
C VAL A 342 8.13 -29.25 5.41
N ILE A 343 7.84 -29.72 6.63
CA ILE A 343 8.53 -29.23 7.83
C ILE A 343 10.03 -29.54 7.79
N ASP A 344 10.41 -30.73 7.34
CA ASP A 344 11.81 -31.15 7.26
C ASP A 344 12.59 -30.30 6.25
N GLU A 345 12.01 -30.00 5.08
CA GLU A 345 12.58 -29.07 4.09
C GLU A 345 12.79 -27.66 4.69
N ILE A 346 11.83 -27.14 5.46
CA ILE A 346 11.99 -25.84 6.14
C ILE A 346 13.08 -25.90 7.22
N LYS A 347 13.22 -27.01 7.95
CA LYS A 347 14.31 -27.21 8.91
C LYS A 347 15.67 -27.24 8.20
N GLU A 348 15.78 -27.98 7.11
CA GLU A 348 17.00 -28.11 6.31
C GLU A 348 17.44 -26.78 5.71
N SER A 349 16.47 -25.94 5.27
CA SER A 349 16.76 -24.58 4.79
C SER A 349 17.39 -23.65 5.84
N GLY A 350 17.28 -24.00 7.13
CA GLY A 350 17.75 -23.16 8.23
C GLY A 350 16.95 -21.86 8.40
N LEU A 351 15.75 -21.76 7.81
CA LEU A 351 14.93 -20.55 7.87
C LEU A 351 14.63 -20.15 9.32
N LYS A 352 14.94 -18.90 9.64
CA LYS A 352 14.64 -18.26 10.92
C LYS A 352 13.51 -17.25 10.76
N GLY A 353 12.75 -17.05 11.82
CA GLY A 353 11.73 -16.01 11.90
C GLY A 353 12.33 -14.62 11.62
N ARG A 354 11.73 -13.90 10.67
CA ARG A 354 12.23 -12.61 10.19
C ARG A 354 11.73 -11.39 10.96
N GLY A 355 10.79 -11.58 11.89
CA GLY A 355 10.33 -10.52 12.81
C GLY A 355 11.25 -10.28 14.01
N GLY A 356 12.58 -10.36 13.84
CA GLY A 356 13.57 -10.05 14.88
C GLY A 356 13.95 -11.18 15.85
N GLY A 357 13.01 -12.01 16.29
CA GLY A 357 13.29 -13.06 17.29
C GLY A 357 14.20 -14.22 16.83
N GLY A 358 14.34 -14.43 15.51
CA GLY A 358 15.33 -15.34 14.95
C GLY A 358 15.15 -16.84 15.26
N PHE A 359 14.00 -17.25 15.80
CA PHE A 359 13.71 -18.66 16.09
C PHE A 359 13.58 -19.49 14.81
N LEU A 360 14.03 -20.75 14.82
CA LEU A 360 13.97 -21.63 13.64
C LEU A 360 12.52 -21.95 13.27
N SER A 361 12.11 -21.55 12.06
CA SER A 361 10.73 -21.67 11.58
C SER A 361 10.27 -23.13 11.53
N GLY A 362 11.12 -24.04 11.05
CA GLY A 362 10.80 -25.47 10.96
C GLY A 362 10.61 -26.13 12.33
N ASN A 363 11.34 -25.69 13.35
CA ASN A 363 11.13 -26.16 14.73
C ASN A 363 9.80 -25.66 15.29
N LYS A 364 9.45 -24.40 15.02
CA LYS A 364 8.15 -23.85 15.42
C LYS A 364 7.00 -24.61 14.76
N TRP A 365 7.12 -24.92 13.46
CA TRP A 365 6.11 -25.70 12.74
C TRP A 365 5.99 -27.12 13.29
N GLN A 366 7.11 -27.77 13.63
CA GLN A 366 7.08 -29.09 14.27
C GLN A 366 6.30 -29.06 15.60
N MET A 367 6.56 -28.08 16.45
CA MET A 367 5.84 -27.95 17.73
C MET A 367 4.33 -27.81 17.54
N VAL A 368 3.89 -27.05 16.54
CA VAL A 368 2.46 -26.90 16.22
C VAL A 368 1.88 -28.20 15.65
N LYS A 369 2.63 -28.89 14.78
CA LYS A 369 2.19 -30.17 14.22
C LYS A 369 2.03 -31.25 15.29
N ASP A 370 2.98 -31.35 16.22
CA ASP A 370 3.01 -32.39 17.26
C ASP A 370 1.91 -32.20 18.31
N ASN A 371 1.41 -30.97 18.47
CA ASN A 371 0.28 -30.69 19.35
C ASN A 371 -1.02 -31.35 18.84
N GLN A 372 -1.71 -32.08 19.73
CA GLN A 372 -2.99 -32.72 19.43
C GLN A 372 -4.12 -31.74 19.71
N SER A 373 -4.70 -31.18 18.66
CA SER A 373 -5.84 -30.27 18.71
C SER A 373 -6.66 -30.42 17.44
N ASP A 374 -7.98 -30.42 17.57
CA ASP A 374 -8.92 -30.46 16.45
C ASP A 374 -8.85 -29.18 15.60
N VAL A 375 -8.44 -28.07 16.22
CA VAL A 375 -8.34 -26.76 15.58
C VAL A 375 -6.93 -26.21 15.73
N LYS A 376 -6.36 -25.75 14.61
CA LYS A 376 -5.05 -25.09 14.54
C LYS A 376 -5.15 -23.90 13.59
N TYR A 377 -4.34 -22.88 13.89
CA TYR A 377 -4.33 -21.63 13.15
C TYR A 377 -2.93 -21.32 12.61
N ILE A 378 -2.87 -20.66 11.45
CA ILE A 378 -1.71 -19.89 11.02
C ILE A 378 -2.02 -18.41 11.18
N ILE A 379 -1.13 -17.67 11.83
CA ILE A 379 -1.24 -16.22 11.96
C ILE A 379 -0.06 -15.57 11.24
N CYS A 380 -0.35 -14.76 10.22
CA CYS A 380 0.62 -13.85 9.62
C CYS A 380 0.56 -12.52 10.38
N ASN A 381 1.69 -12.15 10.98
CA ASN A 381 1.86 -10.85 11.62
C ASN A 381 2.37 -9.84 10.59
N GLY A 382 1.51 -8.90 10.19
CA GLY A 382 1.79 -7.75 9.35
C GLY A 382 1.60 -6.42 10.10
N ASP A 383 1.81 -6.42 11.42
CA ASP A 383 1.69 -5.22 12.25
C ASP A 383 2.88 -4.26 12.11
N GLU A 384 4.07 -4.78 11.74
CA GLU A 384 5.33 -4.06 11.47
C GLU A 384 5.46 -2.72 12.23
N GLY A 385 5.37 -2.78 13.57
CA GLY A 385 5.33 -1.60 14.44
C GLY A 385 6.67 -0.89 14.63
N ASP A 386 7.78 -1.55 14.30
CA ASP A 386 9.13 -1.04 14.53
C ASP A 386 9.43 0.18 13.63
N PRO A 387 9.80 1.35 14.21
CA PRO A 387 10.14 2.52 13.42
C PRO A 387 11.31 2.26 12.46
N GLY A 388 11.11 2.56 11.17
CA GLY A 388 12.11 2.28 10.14
C GLY A 388 11.91 0.97 9.38
N ALA A 389 11.07 0.06 9.88
CA ALA A 389 10.69 -1.15 9.16
C ALA A 389 9.56 -0.85 8.15
N PHE A 390 9.68 -1.41 6.94
CA PHE A 390 8.68 -1.34 5.87
C PHE A 390 8.77 -2.51 4.89
N MET A 391 9.51 -3.56 5.26
CA MET A 391 9.71 -4.76 4.45
C MET A 391 8.43 -5.57 4.35
N ASP A 392 7.66 -5.69 5.42
CA ASP A 392 6.39 -6.42 5.43
C ASP A 392 5.34 -5.65 4.64
N ARG A 393 5.24 -4.32 4.84
CA ARG A 393 4.39 -3.46 4.00
C ARG A 393 4.64 -3.68 2.53
N MET A 394 5.91 -3.63 2.14
CA MET A 394 6.32 -3.81 0.75
C MET A 394 5.92 -5.19 0.23
N LEU A 395 6.10 -6.26 1.01
CA LEU A 395 5.71 -7.60 0.60
C LEU A 395 4.20 -7.77 0.46
N LEU A 396 3.42 -7.28 1.43
CA LEU A 396 1.96 -7.35 1.42
C LEU A 396 1.37 -6.56 0.23
N GLU A 397 1.93 -5.38 -0.06
CA GLU A 397 1.50 -4.59 -1.20
C GLU A 397 1.97 -5.18 -2.54
N SER A 398 3.16 -5.78 -2.62
CA SER A 398 3.78 -6.11 -3.92
C SER A 398 3.62 -7.56 -4.33
N TYR A 399 3.47 -8.48 -3.38
CA TYR A 399 3.49 -9.93 -3.61
C TYR A 399 2.39 -10.65 -2.81
N PRO A 400 1.11 -10.24 -2.91
CA PRO A 400 0.03 -10.82 -2.11
C PRO A 400 -0.09 -12.34 -2.34
N PHE A 401 0.00 -12.81 -3.59
CA PHE A 401 -0.07 -14.24 -3.90
C PHE A 401 1.08 -15.06 -3.29
N ARG A 402 2.27 -14.48 -3.16
CA ARG A 402 3.42 -15.14 -2.51
C ARG A 402 3.20 -15.33 -1.02
N ILE A 403 2.60 -14.34 -0.36
CA ILE A 403 2.22 -14.44 1.06
C ILE A 403 1.13 -15.48 1.24
N ILE A 404 0.08 -15.45 0.40
CA ILE A 404 -1.01 -16.42 0.42
C ILE A 404 -0.49 -17.84 0.17
N GLU A 405 0.39 -18.04 -0.83
CA GLU A 405 1.00 -19.33 -1.10
C GLU A 405 1.77 -19.86 0.12
N GLY A 406 2.60 -19.02 0.75
CA GLY A 406 3.35 -19.39 1.95
C GLY A 406 2.45 -19.76 3.13
N LEU A 407 1.33 -19.03 3.29
CA LEU A 407 0.32 -19.32 4.31
C LEU A 407 -0.36 -20.67 4.10
N ILE A 408 -0.74 -20.99 2.87
CA ILE A 408 -1.36 -22.27 2.53
C ILE A 408 -0.36 -23.42 2.77
N ILE A 409 0.90 -23.26 2.35
CA ILE A 409 1.96 -24.26 2.60
C ILE A 409 2.15 -24.48 4.10
N ALA A 410 2.21 -23.41 4.89
CA ALA A 410 2.33 -23.49 6.35
C ALA A 410 1.12 -24.19 6.97
N GLY A 411 -0.09 -23.85 6.54
CA GLY A 411 -1.33 -24.46 7.01
C GLY A 411 -1.37 -25.96 6.74
N TYR A 412 -1.05 -26.36 5.52
CA TYR A 412 -0.89 -27.76 5.13
C TYR A 412 0.14 -28.50 6.00
N ALA A 413 1.30 -27.89 6.23
CA ALA A 413 2.40 -28.50 6.97
C ALA A 413 2.06 -28.80 8.44
N VAL A 414 1.31 -27.89 9.10
CA VAL A 414 0.99 -28.02 10.53
C VAL A 414 -0.39 -28.61 10.81
N GLY A 415 -1.22 -28.77 9.77
CA GLY A 415 -2.62 -29.21 9.88
C GLY A 415 -3.57 -28.11 10.36
N ALA A 416 -3.33 -26.86 9.97
CA ALA A 416 -4.24 -25.75 10.24
C ALA A 416 -5.19 -25.52 9.06
N SER A 417 -6.48 -25.38 9.37
CA SER A 417 -7.54 -25.11 8.41
C SER A 417 -7.88 -23.62 8.29
N GLU A 418 -7.40 -22.80 9.23
CA GLU A 418 -7.69 -21.36 9.27
C GLU A 418 -6.40 -20.53 9.31
N GLY A 419 -6.38 -19.48 8.51
CA GLY A 419 -5.30 -18.52 8.39
C GLY A 419 -5.80 -17.10 8.68
N ILE A 420 -5.09 -16.36 9.52
CA ILE A 420 -5.41 -14.98 9.89
C ILE A 420 -4.24 -14.08 9.50
N LEU A 421 -4.49 -13.06 8.68
CA LEU A 421 -3.53 -11.99 8.44
C LEU A 421 -3.89 -10.79 9.33
N TYR A 422 -3.05 -10.53 10.33
CA TYR A 422 -3.18 -9.38 11.21
C TYR A 422 -2.31 -8.25 10.65
N ILE A 423 -2.93 -7.32 9.91
CA ILE A 423 -2.24 -6.19 9.26
C ILE A 423 -2.64 -4.90 9.97
N ARG A 424 -1.65 -4.05 10.29
CA ARG A 424 -1.89 -2.77 10.96
C ARG A 424 -2.78 -1.83 10.14
N ALA A 425 -3.50 -0.94 10.84
CA ALA A 425 -4.43 0.00 10.22
C ALA A 425 -3.74 1.05 9.32
N GLU A 426 -2.46 1.35 9.58
CA GLU A 426 -1.69 2.33 8.80
C GLU A 426 -1.30 1.83 7.40
N TYR A 427 -1.56 0.56 7.06
CA TYR A 427 -1.27 -0.03 5.75
C TYR A 427 -2.55 -0.35 4.95
N PRO A 428 -3.39 0.64 4.60
CA PRO A 428 -4.66 0.40 3.94
C PRO A 428 -4.50 -0.30 2.58
N LEU A 429 -3.50 0.11 1.78
CA LEU A 429 -3.22 -0.51 0.48
C LEU A 429 -2.83 -2.00 0.60
N ALA A 430 -2.08 -2.35 1.65
CA ALA A 430 -1.72 -3.75 1.92
C ALA A 430 -2.98 -4.59 2.20
N VAL A 431 -3.89 -4.08 3.03
CA VAL A 431 -5.18 -4.75 3.32
C VAL A 431 -5.99 -4.94 2.05
N THR A 432 -6.11 -3.90 1.22
CA THR A 432 -6.85 -3.98 -0.06
C THR A 432 -6.26 -5.04 -0.99
N ARG A 433 -4.93 -5.03 -1.21
CA ARG A 433 -4.28 -5.97 -2.15
C ARG A 433 -4.30 -7.40 -1.66
N ILE A 434 -4.17 -7.62 -0.34
CA ILE A 434 -4.29 -8.95 0.25
C ILE A 434 -5.72 -9.47 0.10
N LYS A 435 -6.74 -8.65 0.40
CA LYS A 435 -8.14 -9.03 0.21
C LYS A 435 -8.45 -9.39 -1.25
N GLU A 436 -8.02 -8.54 -2.18
CA GLU A 436 -8.15 -8.82 -3.62
C GLU A 436 -7.44 -10.12 -4.01
N GLY A 437 -6.22 -10.34 -3.50
CA GLY A 437 -5.48 -11.58 -3.73
C GLY A 437 -6.19 -12.82 -3.20
N ILE A 438 -6.81 -12.75 -2.02
CA ILE A 438 -7.62 -13.83 -1.43
C ILE A 438 -8.84 -14.10 -2.32
N GLU A 439 -9.60 -13.07 -2.67
CA GLU A 439 -10.78 -13.21 -3.53
C GLU A 439 -10.45 -13.81 -4.90
N ILE A 440 -9.29 -13.47 -5.48
CA ILE A 440 -8.84 -14.05 -6.75
C ILE A 440 -8.48 -15.53 -6.58
N CYS A 441 -7.88 -15.93 -5.46
CA CYS A 441 -7.53 -17.33 -5.17
C CYS A 441 -8.75 -18.21 -4.86
N GLU A 442 -9.85 -17.62 -4.38
CA GLU A 442 -11.09 -18.34 -4.07
C GLU A 442 -11.95 -18.66 -5.30
N ARG A 443 -11.75 -17.93 -6.41
CA ARG A 443 -12.44 -18.13 -7.69
C ARG A 443 -11.78 -19.24 -8.50
#